data_AF-J6EN90-F1
#
_entry.id   AF-J6EN90-F1
#
_cell.length_a   1.000
_cell.length_b   1.000
_cell.length_c   1.000
_cell.angle_alpha   90.00
_cell.angle_beta   90.00
_cell.angle_gamma   90.00
#
_symmetry.space_group_name_H-M   'P 1'
#
loop_
_entity.id
_entity.type
_entity.pdbx_description
1 polymer ?
#
loop_
_entity_poly.entity_id
_entity_poly.type
_entity_poly.pdbx_seq_one_letter_code
_entity_poly.pdbx_strand_id
1 'polypeptide(L)' 'MANSKFGYVREFETHDIILPQCYIVVRVDGKNFHEFSKFYEFAKPNDASALKLMNACAKNLGA' A
#
# COMPACT_ATOMS: atom_id res chain seq x y z
N MET A 1 -14.61 -6.15 -32.60
CA MET A 1 -14.03 -5.81 -31.27
C MET A 1 -14.57 -4.46 -30.85
N ALA A 2 -15.45 -4.40 -29.84
CA ALA A 2 -16.25 -3.21 -29.52
C ALA A 2 -15.52 -2.10 -28.74
N ASN A 3 -14.22 -2.26 -28.43
CA ASN A 3 -13.45 -1.31 -27.61
C ASN A 3 -12.24 -0.68 -28.34
N SER A 4 -12.20 -0.64 -29.67
CA SER A 4 -11.06 -0.03 -30.40
C SER A 4 -11.05 1.51 -30.37
N LYS A 5 -12.22 2.15 -30.24
CA LYS A 5 -12.37 3.62 -30.30
C LYS A 5 -11.52 4.37 -29.25
N PHE A 6 -11.23 3.73 -28.12
CA PHE A 6 -10.44 4.31 -27.03
C PHE A 6 -9.18 3.49 -26.71
N GLY A 7 -8.79 2.53 -27.56
CA GLY A 7 -7.61 1.68 -27.29
C GLY A 7 -6.29 2.45 -27.18
N TYR A 8 -6.21 3.60 -27.88
CA TYR A 8 -5.04 4.48 -27.90
C TYR A 8 -4.66 5.05 -26.52
N VAL A 9 -5.59 5.09 -25.55
CA VAL A 9 -5.29 5.62 -24.21
C VAL A 9 -4.26 4.79 -23.45
N ARG A 10 -4.09 3.51 -23.82
CA ARG A 10 -3.06 2.62 -23.25
C ARG A 10 -1.64 3.02 -23.64
N GLU A 11 -1.46 3.71 -24.77
CA GLU A 11 -0.15 4.19 -25.23
C GLU A 11 0.42 5.30 -24.35
N PHE A 12 -0.40 5.87 -23.45
CA PHE A 12 0.00 6.87 -22.47
C PHE A 12 0.41 6.26 -21.11
N GLU A 13 0.27 4.94 -20.94
CA GLU A 13 0.78 4.25 -19.75
C GLU A 13 2.32 4.22 -19.81
N THR A 14 2.96 4.54 -18.68
CA THR A 14 4.42 4.42 -18.54
C THR A 14 4.74 3.15 -17.77
N HIS A 15 5.75 2.39 -18.21
CA HIS A 15 6.22 1.20 -17.52
C HIS A 15 7.51 1.50 -16.74
N ASP A 16 7.40 1.50 -15.41
CA ASP A 16 8.53 1.64 -14.51
C ASP A 16 9.17 0.26 -14.27
N ILE A 17 10.24 -0.02 -15.01
CA ILE A 17 10.99 -1.29 -14.89
C ILE A 17 12.05 -1.14 -13.80
N ILE A 18 12.00 -2.02 -12.81
CA ILE A 18 13.00 -2.09 -11.73
C ILE A 18 14.25 -2.81 -12.24
N LEU A 19 15.44 -2.37 -11.80
CA LEU A 19 16.72 -2.95 -12.17
C LEU A 19 16.78 -4.46 -11.82
N PRO A 20 17.14 -5.34 -12.79
CA PRO A 20 17.34 -6.76 -12.51
C PRO A 20 18.45 -7.02 -11.49
N GLN A 21 18.41 -8.18 -10.84
CA GLN A 21 19.43 -8.64 -9.88
C GLN A 21 19.64 -7.70 -8.67
N CYS A 22 18.60 -6.95 -8.31
CA CYS A 22 18.59 -6.07 -7.13
C CYS A 22 17.50 -6.49 -6.14
N TYR A 23 17.70 -6.18 -4.86
CA TYR A 23 16.68 -6.39 -3.84
C TYR A 23 15.57 -5.34 -3.96
N ILE A 24 14.31 -5.81 -3.99
CA ILE A 24 13.13 -4.95 -3.99
C ILE A 24 12.60 -4.87 -2.57
N VAL A 25 12.49 -3.65 -2.04
CA VAL A 25 11.91 -3.39 -0.71
C VAL A 25 10.73 -2.44 -0.89
N VAL A 26 9.55 -2.89 -0.48
CA VAL A 26 8.33 -2.06 -0.49
C VAL A 26 8.02 -1.64 0.93
N ARG A 27 8.06 -0.32 1.19
CA ARG A 27 7.65 0.26 2.49
C ARG A 27 6.29 0.90 2.34
N VAL A 28 5.38 0.55 3.25
CA VAL A 28 4.05 1.13 3.33
C VAL A 28 3.92 1.84 4.68
N ASP A 29 3.49 3.09 4.66
CA ASP A 29 3.30 3.93 5.83
C ASP A 29 1.84 4.43 5.89
N GLY A 30 1.30 4.54 7.10
CA GLY A 30 -0.06 5.04 7.30
C GLY A 30 -0.18 6.54 6.99
N LYS A 31 -1.05 6.91 6.05
CA LYS A 31 -1.35 8.32 5.75
C LYS A 31 -2.06 8.99 6.94
N ASN A 32 -1.56 10.14 7.38
CA ASN A 32 -2.11 10.92 8.50
C ASN A 32 -2.39 10.07 9.76
N PHE A 33 -1.51 9.10 10.06
CA PHE A 33 -1.78 8.12 11.13
C PHE A 33 -1.87 8.76 12.53
N HIS A 34 -1.34 9.97 12.71
CA HIS A 34 -1.53 10.74 13.95
C HIS A 34 -3.00 11.10 14.17
N GLU A 35 -3.66 11.69 13.17
CA GLU A 35 -5.08 12.05 13.19
C GLU A 35 -5.95 10.79 13.30
N PHE A 36 -5.63 9.76 12.52
CA PHE A 36 -6.29 8.45 12.58
C PHE A 36 -6.26 7.87 14.00
N SER A 37 -5.08 7.84 14.63
CA SER A 37 -4.93 7.31 15.99
C SER A 37 -5.67 8.13 17.03
N LYS A 38 -5.86 9.44 16.80
CA LYS A 38 -6.64 10.32 17.68
C LYS A 38 -8.14 10.10 17.49
N PHE A 39 -8.59 9.98 16.25
CA PHE A 39 -10.00 9.75 15.91
C PHE A 39 -10.51 8.42 16.45
N TYR A 40 -9.71 7.36 16.35
CA TYR A 40 -10.05 6.03 16.89
C TYR A 40 -9.58 5.82 18.33
N GLU A 41 -9.15 6.89 19.02
CA GLU A 41 -8.82 6.86 20.46
C GLU A 41 -7.79 5.78 20.86
N PHE A 42 -6.74 5.62 20.05
CA PHE A 42 -5.70 4.63 20.29
C PHE A 42 -5.02 4.85 21.64
N ALA A 43 -4.77 3.76 22.37
CA ALA A 43 -4.04 3.82 23.62
C ALA A 43 -2.63 4.41 23.41
N LYS A 44 -2.19 5.26 24.35
CA LYS A 44 -0.87 5.90 24.34
C LYS A 44 0.01 5.35 25.47
N PRO A 45 1.32 5.15 25.25
CA PRO A 45 2.05 5.45 24.02
C PRO A 45 1.78 4.45 22.88
N ASN A 46 1.28 3.25 23.18
CA ASN A 46 1.11 2.17 22.22
C ASN A 46 -0.27 1.51 22.33
N ASP A 47 -0.91 1.28 21.19
CA ASP A 47 -2.14 0.49 21.10
C ASP A 47 -1.84 -0.93 20.61
N ALA A 48 -1.95 -1.90 21.52
CA ALA A 48 -1.62 -3.29 21.22
C ALA A 48 -2.54 -3.91 20.16
N SER A 49 -3.81 -3.48 20.08
CA SER A 49 -4.77 -4.01 19.11
C SER A 49 -4.45 -3.53 17.69
N ALA A 50 -4.13 -2.24 17.55
CA ALA A 50 -3.75 -1.66 16.27
C ALA A 50 -2.42 -2.23 15.73
N LEU A 51 -1.44 -2.43 16.61
CA LEU A 51 -0.17 -3.05 16.23
C LEU A 51 -0.37 -4.51 15.80
N LYS A 52 -1.20 -5.27 16.52
CA LYS A 52 -1.56 -6.65 16.13
C LYS A 52 -2.28 -6.68 14.78
N LEU A 53 -3.16 -5.72 14.52
CA LEU A 53 -3.83 -5.59 13.23
C LEU A 53 -2.82 -5.33 12.11
N MET A 54 -1.88 -4.38 12.27
CA MET A 54 -0.85 -4.14 11.25
C MET A 54 0.02 -5.38 10.99
N ASN A 55 0.39 -6.11 12.04
CA ASN A 55 1.13 -7.37 11.91
C ASN A 55 0.30 -8.44 11.19
N ALA A 56 -1.00 -8.54 11.46
CA ALA A 56 -1.89 -9.47 10.77
C ALA A 56 -2.04 -9.11 9.28
N CYS A 57 -2.18 -7.81 8.96
CA CYS A 57 -2.18 -7.32 7.58
C CYS A 57 -0.88 -7.67 6.85
N ALA A 58 0.28 -7.43 7.47
CA ALA A 58 1.57 -7.77 6.88
C ALA A 58 1.73 -9.27 6.63
N LYS A 59 1.28 -10.12 7.56
CA LYS A 59 1.27 -11.58 7.40
C LYS A 59 0.36 -12.04 6.25
N ASN A 60 -0.83 -11.45 6.13
CA ASN A 60 -1.78 -11.81 5.08
C ASN A 60 -1.34 -11.35 3.68
N LEU A 61 -0.46 -10.34 3.59
CA LEU A 61 0.10 -9.86 2.33
C LEU A 61 1.17 -10.82 1.77
N GLY A 62 1.81 -11.60 2.64
CA GLY A 62 2.74 -12.65 2.26
C GLY A 62 2.00 -13.93 1.87
N ALA A 63 1.78 -14.12 0.58
CA ALA A 63 1.48 -15.41 -0.04
C ALA A 63 2.57 -15.73 -1.07
#